data_AF-A0A1E8B676-F1
#
_entry.id   AF-A0A1E8B676-F1
#
_cell.length_a   1.000
_cell.length_b   1.000
_cell.length_c   1.000
_cell.angle_alpha   90.00
_cell.angle_beta   90.00
_cell.angle_gamma   90.00
#
_symmetry.space_group_name_H-M   'P 1'
#
loop_
_entity.id
_entity.type
_entity.pdbx_description
1 polymer ?
#
loop_
_entity_poly.entity_id
_entity_poly.type
_entity_poly.pdbx_seq_one_letter_code
_entity_poly.pdbx_strand_id
1 'polypeptide(L)' 'MEKQNLFKWKHYQPELILLTVRWYLRYNLGFRNLVEMMEERGLSIAHTTIMRWVHQYGPQLEEKVR' A
#
# COMPACT_ATOMS: atom_id res chain seq x y z
N MET A 1 17.30 15.07 -11.77
CA MET A 1 17.07 14.37 -10.48
C MET A 1 16.48 13.02 -10.80
N GLU A 2 17.28 11.95 -10.76
CA GLU A 2 16.75 10.59 -10.86
C GLU A 2 15.61 10.45 -9.86
N LYS A 3 14.39 10.15 -10.35
CA LYS A 3 13.34 9.67 -9.47
C LYS A 3 13.90 8.40 -8.84
N GLN A 4 14.35 8.48 -7.59
CA GLN A 4 14.74 7.29 -6.83
C GLN A 4 13.60 6.29 -7.03
N ASN A 5 13.91 5.12 -7.60
CA ASN A 5 12.90 4.09 -7.83
C ASN A 5 12.41 3.64 -6.45
N LEU A 6 11.34 4.27 -5.96
CA LEU A 6 10.80 4.11 -4.60
C LEU A 6 10.38 2.66 -4.29
N PHE A 7 10.28 1.86 -5.36
CA PHE A 7 9.90 0.46 -5.37
C PHE A 7 11.01 -0.47 -5.88
N LYS A 8 12.24 0.03 -6.03
CA LYS A 8 13.40 -0.80 -6.39
C LYS A 8 13.51 -1.95 -5.38
N TRP A 9 13.62 -3.18 -5.86
CA TRP A 9 13.73 -4.40 -5.04
C TRP A 9 12.50 -4.77 -4.21
N LYS A 10 11.32 -4.20 -4.50
CA LYS A 10 10.08 -4.65 -3.86
C LYS A 10 9.56 -5.91 -4.56
N HIS A 11 9.15 -6.89 -3.76
CA HIS A 11 8.59 -8.15 -4.25
C HIS A 11 7.24 -7.96 -4.97
N TYR A 12 6.50 -6.93 -4.58
CA TYR A 12 5.19 -6.62 -5.12
C TYR A 12 5.26 -5.46 -6.10
N GLN A 13 4.34 -5.46 -7.06
CA GLN A 13 4.23 -4.38 -8.05
C GLN A 13 3.99 -3.04 -7.35
N PRO A 14 4.66 -1.96 -7.80
CA PRO A 14 4.49 -0.61 -7.26
C PRO A 14 3.02 -0.17 -7.18
N GLU A 15 2.25 -0.47 -8.21
CA GLU A 15 0.84 -0.09 -8.34
C GLU A 15 -0.03 -0.73 -7.26
N LEU A 16 0.24 -1.99 -6.92
CA LEU A 16 -0.45 -2.72 -5.86
C LEU A 16 -0.18 -2.10 -4.48
N ILE A 17 1.09 -1.78 -4.21
CA ILE A 17 1.51 -1.13 -2.97
C ILE A 17 0.80 0.23 -2.84
N LEU A 18 0.86 1.05 -3.89
CA LEU A 18 0.23 2.37 -3.92
C LEU A 18 -1.29 2.31 -3.77
N LEU A 19 -1.94 1.35 -4.43
CA LEU A 19 -3.38 1.16 -4.35
C LEU A 19 -3.82 0.81 -2.93
N THR A 20 -3.11 -0.13 -2.29
CA THR A 20 -3.42 -0.57 -0.93
C THR A 20 -3.26 0.56 0.07
N VAL A 21 -2.15 1.32 0.00
CA VAL A 21 -1.90 2.46 0.89
C VAL A 21 -2.92 3.58 0.65
N ARG A 22 -3.26 3.86 -0.63
CA ARG A 22 -4.29 4.85 -0.96
C ARG A 22 -5.65 4.49 -0.38
N TRP A 23 -6.03 3.21 -0.46
CA TRP A 23 -7.30 2.75 0.11
C TRP A 23 -7.33 2.90 1.63
N TYR A 24 -6.25 2.53 2.32
CA TYR A 24 -6.11 2.76 3.75
C TYR A 24 -6.31 4.23 4.15
N LEU A 25 -5.66 5.15 3.42
CA LEU A 25 -5.70 6.58 3.72
C LEU A 25 -7.04 7.24 3.36
N ARG A 26 -7.70 6.80 2.29
CA ARG A 26 -8.91 7.44 1.76
C ARG A 26 -10.20 6.90 2.37
N TYR A 27 -10.28 5.58 2.54
CA TYR A 27 -11.46 4.90 3.06
C TYR A 27 -11.02 4.36 4.42
N ASN A 28 -11.67 4.77 5.51
CA ASN A 28 -11.33 4.42 6.89
C ASN A 28 -11.41 2.88 7.15
N LEU A 29 -10.53 2.13 6.51
CA LEU A 29 -10.48 0.68 6.41
C LEU A 29 -9.41 0.15 7.35
N GLY A 30 -9.74 -0.91 8.08
CA GLY A 30 -8.75 -1.65 8.84
C GLY A 30 -7.82 -2.48 7.95
N PHE A 31 -6.67 -2.89 8.48
CA PHE A 31 -5.74 -3.77 7.78
C PHE A 31 -6.38 -5.11 7.39
N ARG A 32 -7.30 -5.64 8.21
CA ARG A 32 -8.01 -6.90 7.90
C ARG A 32 -8.87 -6.75 6.64
N ASN A 33 -9.66 -5.68 6.56
CA ASN A 33 -10.49 -5.39 5.38
C ASN A 33 -9.62 -5.30 4.12
N LEU A 34 -8.44 -4.66 4.21
CA LEU A 34 -7.52 -4.59 3.07
C LEU A 34 -6.96 -5.96 2.68
N VAL A 35 -6.68 -6.85 3.64
CA VAL A 35 -6.28 -8.22 3.34
C VAL A 35 -7.40 -8.95 2.62
N GLU A 36 -8.63 -8.90 3.13
CA GLU A 36 -9.80 -9.55 2.50
C GLU A 36 -10.01 -9.04 1.06
N MET A 37 -9.92 -7.73 0.84
CA MET A 37 -10.03 -7.15 -0.51
C MET A 37 -8.90 -7.60 -1.46
N MET A 38 -7.71 -7.90 -0.94
CA MET A 38 -6.61 -8.44 -1.75
C MET A 38 -6.83 -9.92 -2.02
N GLU A 39 -7.35 -10.68 -1.06
CA GLU A 39 -7.73 -12.09 -1.23
C GLU A 39 -8.83 -12.26 -2.29
N GLU A 40 -9.85 -11.39 -2.29
CA GLU A 40 -10.90 -11.34 -3.32
C GLU A 40 -10.33 -11.09 -4.73
N ARG A 41 -9.15 -10.47 -4.82
CA ARG A 41 -8.41 -10.23 -6.07
C ARG A 41 -7.40 -11.33 -6.40
N GLY A 42 -7.39 -12.42 -5.64
CA GLY A 42 -6.46 -13.54 -5.80
C GLY A 42 -5.06 -13.28 -5.26
N LEU A 43 -4.88 -12.26 -4.41
CA LEU A 43 -3.60 -11.88 -3.82
C LEU A 43 -3.57 -12.21 -2.32
N SER A 44 -2.86 -13.27 -1.96
CA SER A 44 -2.62 -13.63 -0.56
C SER A 44 -1.52 -12.75 0.05
N ILE A 45 -1.91 -11.66 0.71
CA ILE A 45 -0.98 -10.69 1.33
C ILE A 45 -1.20 -10.68 2.85
N ALA A 46 -0.12 -10.83 3.62
CA ALA A 46 -0.21 -10.72 5.07
C ALA A 46 -0.52 -9.29 5.51
N HIS A 47 -1.36 -9.13 6.55
CA HIS A 47 -1.70 -7.82 7.12
C HIS A 47 -0.45 -7.02 7.55
N THR A 48 0.60 -7.69 8.02
CA THR A 48 1.89 -7.06 8.39
C THR A 48 2.63 -6.47 7.18
N THR A 49 2.48 -7.05 5.99
CA THR A 49 3.02 -6.49 4.75
C THR A 49 2.33 -5.17 4.41
N ILE A 50 1.00 -5.14 4.50
CA ILE A 50 0.20 -3.93 4.29
C ILE A 50 0.55 -2.86 5.32
N MET A 51 0.67 -3.23 6.61
CA MET A 51 1.08 -2.32 7.68
C MET A 51 2.44 -1.67 7.39
N ARG A 52 3.43 -2.46 6.94
CA ARG A 52 4.75 -1.93 6.54
C ARG A 52 4.65 -0.94 5.39
N TRP A 53 3.81 -1.20 4.40
CA TRP A 53 3.61 -0.25 3.30
C TRP A 53 2.97 1.04 3.75
N VAL A 54 1.93 0.97 4.58
CA VAL A 54 1.27 2.15 5.12
C VAL A 54 2.25 2.99 5.94
N HIS A 55 3.05 2.38 6.81
CA HIS A 55 4.05 3.11 7.59
C HIS A 55 5.16 3.73 6.71
N GLN A 56 5.60 3.02 5.66
CA GLN A 56 6.70 3.47 4.82
C GLN A 56 6.28 4.55 3.81
N TYR A 57 5.07 4.43 3.24
CA TYR A 57 4.60 5.27 2.13
C TYR A 57 3.47 6.23 2.52
N GLY A 58 2.81 6.01 3.67
CA GLY A 58 1.70 6.82 4.17
C GLY A 58 2.04 8.32 4.21
N PRO A 59 3.13 8.74 4.88
CA PRO A 59 3.47 10.17 4.98
C PRO A 59 3.67 10.86 3.62
N GLN A 60 4.26 10.16 2.65
CA GLN A 60 4.51 10.69 1.30
C GLN A 60 3.24 10.77 0.45
N LEU A 61 2.25 9.94 0.75
CA LEU A 61 0.98 9.89 0.02
C LEU A 61 -0.07 10.80 0.65
N GLU A 62 -0.08 10.97 1.97
CA GLU A 62 -0.95 11.92 2.67
C GLU A 62 -0.71 13.36 2.20
N GLU A 63 0.56 13.77 2.02
CA GLU A 63 0.92 15.09 1.49
C GLU A 63 0.36 15.36 0.09
N LYS A 64 0.15 14.30 -0.70
CA LYS A 64 -0.36 14.39 -2.09
C LYS A 64 -1.87 14.18 -2.21
N VAL A 65 -2.50 13.62 -1.18
CA VAL A 65 -3.94 13.30 -1.18
C VAL A 65 -4.75 14.44 -0.53
N ARG A 66 -4.12 15.24 0.33
CA ARG A 66 -4.70 16.47 0.91
C ARG A 66 -4.49 17.66 -0.02
#